data_AF-A0A7C7KVB2-F1
#
_entry.id   AF-A0A7C7KVB2-F1
#
_cell.length_a   1.000
_cell.length_b   1.000
_cell.length_c   1.000
_cell.angle_alpha   90.00
_cell.angle_beta   90.00
_cell.angle_gamma   90.00
#
_symmetry.space_group_name_H-M   'P 1'
#
loop_
_entity.id
_entity.type
_entity.pdbx_description
1 polymer ?
#
loop_
_entity_poly.entity_id
_entity_poly.type
_entity_poly.pdbx_seq_one_letter_code
_entity_poly.pdbx_strand_id
1 'polypeptide(L)' 'MESQDLTKEKYDYLVLPQRLERMKEVLSRRQKDLILFVDRVRNEHNFSALIRTADAVGIFKIYYVFDKEKNLPINEG' A
#
# COMPACT_ATOMS: atom_id res chain seq x y z
N MET A 1 18.52 -16.19 -29.11
CA MET A 1 18.59 -14.74 -29.35
C MET A 1 18.00 -14.09 -28.11
N GLU A 2 18.84 -13.81 -27.12
CA GLU A 2 18.42 -13.11 -25.91
C GLU A 2 17.93 -11.74 -26.32
N SER A 3 16.61 -11.53 -26.25
CA SER A 3 16.02 -10.21 -26.30
C SER A 3 16.62 -9.41 -25.16
N GLN A 4 17.53 -8.48 -25.47
CA GLN A 4 18.02 -7.50 -24.53
C GLN A 4 16.80 -6.75 -23.97
N ASP A 5 16.54 -6.95 -22.69
CA ASP A 5 15.45 -6.29 -21.98
C ASP A 5 15.78 -4.80 -21.80
N LEU A 6 15.51 -4.01 -22.84
CA LEU A 6 15.69 -2.55 -22.93
C LEU A 6 15.00 -1.78 -21.79
N THR A 7 14.15 -2.44 -20.98
CA THR A 7 13.48 -1.82 -19.83
C THR A 7 14.37 -1.74 -18.59
N LYS A 8 15.33 -2.66 -18.41
CA LYS A 8 16.24 -2.67 -17.24
C LYS A 8 17.21 -1.49 -17.26
N GLU A 9 17.84 -1.22 -18.40
CA GLU A 9 18.88 -0.19 -18.52
C GLU A 9 18.32 1.23 -18.33
N LYS A 10 17.07 1.47 -18.72
CA LYS A 10 16.45 2.82 -18.75
C LYS A 10 15.83 3.26 -17.42
N TYR A 11 15.56 2.34 -16.49
CA TYR A 11 14.82 2.64 -15.25
C TYR A 11 15.54 2.21 -13.97
N ASP A 12 16.76 1.69 -14.08
CA ASP A 12 17.59 1.31 -12.93
C ASP A 12 17.84 2.47 -11.95
N TYR A 13 17.76 3.73 -12.42
CA TYR A 13 17.86 4.93 -11.56
C TYR A 13 16.52 5.38 -10.95
N LEU A 14 15.37 4.91 -11.45
CA LEU A 14 14.06 5.29 -10.90
C LEU A 14 13.64 4.40 -9.73
N VAL A 15 13.86 3.09 -9.86
CA VAL A 15 13.51 2.09 -8.85
C VAL A 15 14.58 1.02 -8.82
N LEU A 16 15.15 0.79 -7.63
CA LEU A 16 16.09 -0.30 -7.41
C LEU A 16 15.45 -1.64 -7.82
N PRO A 17 16.14 -2.51 -8.57
CA PRO A 17 15.61 -3.79 -9.03
C PRO A 17 14.98 -4.64 -7.91
N GLN A 18 15.62 -4.66 -6.73
CA GLN A 18 15.12 -5.39 -5.56
C GLN A 18 13.79 -4.83 -5.05
N ARG A 19 13.61 -3.51 -5.13
CA ARG A 19 12.36 -2.85 -4.72
C ARG A 19 11.25 -3.14 -5.73
N LEU A 20 11.54 -3.13 -7.03
CA LEU A 20 10.57 -3.51 -8.06
C LEU A 20 10.11 -4.96 -7.88
N GLU A 21 11.05 -5.87 -7.63
CA GLU A 21 10.72 -7.29 -7.41
C GLU A 21 9.86 -7.46 -6.15
N ARG A 22 10.21 -6.77 -5.06
CA ARG A 22 9.41 -6.79 -3.84
C ARG A 22 8.01 -6.22 -4.06
N MET A 23 7.85 -5.15 -4.84
CA MET A 23 6.55 -4.59 -5.19
C MET A 23 5.69 -5.60 -5.96
N LYS A 24 6.28 -6.30 -6.95
CA LYS A 24 5.59 -7.37 -7.69
C LYS A 24 5.15 -8.51 -6.78
N GLU A 25 6.03 -8.97 -5.89
CA GLU A 25 5.73 -10.03 -4.92
C GLU A 25 4.60 -9.63 -3.97
N VAL A 26 4.61 -8.40 -3.46
CA VAL A 26 3.55 -7.89 -2.58
C VAL A 26 2.22 -7.79 -3.33
N LEU A 27 2.23 -7.29 -4.57
CA LEU A 27 1.02 -7.17 -5.39
C LEU A 27 0.41 -8.52 -5.75
N SER A 28 1.22 -9.56 -5.98
CA SER A 28 0.72 -10.91 -6.30
C SER A 28 0.01 -11.58 -5.13
N ARG A 29 0.30 -11.16 -3.90
CA ARG A 29 -0.31 -11.69 -2.66
C ARG A 29 -1.55 -10.90 -2.20
N ARG A 30 -2.01 -9.89 -2.95
CA ARG A 30 -3.17 -9.08 -2.56
C ARG A 30 -4.49 -9.85 -2.71
N GLN A 31 -5.34 -9.75 -1.70
CA GLN A 31 -6.70 -10.28 -1.67
C GLN A 31 -7.67 -9.21 -2.20
N LYS A 32 -7.92 -9.22 -3.52
CA LYS A 32 -8.73 -8.18 -4.18
C LYS A 32 -10.20 -8.17 -3.76
N ASP A 33 -10.69 -9.30 -3.26
CA ASP A 33 -12.09 -9.49 -2.85
C ASP A 33 -12.31 -9.24 -1.35
N LEU A 34 -11.24 -9.01 -0.58
CA LEU A 34 -11.33 -8.65 0.83
C LEU A 34 -11.16 -7.14 0.99
N ILE A 35 -12.18 -6.49 1.53
CA ILE A 35 -12.26 -5.03 1.69
C ILE A 35 -12.39 -4.71 3.18
N LEU A 36 -11.61 -3.75 3.66
CA LEU A 36 -11.74 -3.21 5.01
C LEU A 36 -12.56 -1.91 4.99
N PHE A 37 -13.61 -1.82 5.82
CA PHE A 37 -14.33 -0.58 6.07
C PHE A 37 -14.08 -0.14 7.51
N VAL A 38 -13.70 1.12 7.69
CA VAL A 38 -13.31 1.70 8.97
C VAL A 38 -14.24 2.85 9.33
N ASP A 39 -15.05 2.67 10.37
CA ASP A 39 -16.02 3.68 10.81
C ASP A 39 -15.52 4.41 12.06
N ARG A 40 -15.28 5.74 11.94
CA ARG A 40 -14.99 6.67 13.04
C ARG A 40 -13.93 6.16 14.03
N VAL A 41 -12.79 5.67 13.52
CA VAL A 41 -11.67 5.29 14.39
C VAL A 41 -11.15 6.49 15.16
N ARG A 42 -10.98 6.30 16.47
CA ARG A 42 -10.82 7.37 17.46
C ARG A 42 -9.58 8.25 17.25
N ASN A 43 -8.45 7.67 16.83
CA ASN A 43 -7.17 8.36 16.70
C ASN A 43 -6.29 7.79 15.57
N GLU A 44 -5.28 8.57 15.18
CA GLU A 44 -4.36 8.28 14.06
C GLU A 44 -3.48 7.06 14.30
N HIS A 45 -3.10 6.82 15.56
CA HIS A 45 -2.32 5.66 15.96
C HIS A 45 -3.04 4.35 15.62
N ASN A 46 -4.32 4.24 16.01
CA ASN A 46 -5.12 3.05 15.75
C ASN A 46 -5.40 2.91 14.24
N PHE A 47 -5.65 4.02 13.55
CA PHE A 47 -5.84 3.98 12.10
C PHE A 47 -4.58 3.50 11.37
N SER A 48 -3.40 3.99 11.77
CA SER A 48 -2.11 3.53 11.24
C SER A 48 -1.86 2.05 11.52
N ALA A 49 -2.22 1.56 12.72
CA ALA A 49 -2.11 0.15 13.07
C ALA A 49 -3.04 -0.72 12.21
N LEU A 50 -4.25 -0.25 11.90
CA LEU A 50 -5.18 -0.93 10.99
C LEU A 50 -4.61 -1.00 9.57
N ILE A 51 -4.04 0.09 9.04
CA ILE A 51 -3.42 0.10 7.70
C ILE A 51 -2.26 -0.91 7.63
N ARG A 52 -1.39 -0.94 8.64
CA ARG A 52 -0.27 -1.90 8.68
C ARG A 52 -0.77 -3.35 8.75
N THR A 53 -1.83 -3.59 9.52
CA THR A 53 -2.44 -4.92 9.62
C THR A 53 -3.04 -5.33 8.28
N ALA A 54 -3.77 -4.41 7.63
CA ALA A 54 -4.35 -4.62 6.30
C ALA A 54 -3.27 -4.94 5.25
N ASP A 55 -2.16 -4.20 5.25
CA ASP A 55 -1.02 -4.47 4.36
C ASP A 55 -0.40 -5.85 4.62
N ALA A 56 -0.21 -6.22 5.90
CA ALA A 56 0.37 -7.49 6.31
C ALA A 56 -0.47 -8.72 5.89
N VAL A 57 -1.80 -8.60 5.92
CA VAL A 57 -2.70 -9.69 5.49
C VAL A 57 -3.06 -9.63 4.00
N GLY A 58 -2.63 -8.59 3.27
CA GLY A 58 -2.85 -8.48 1.83
C GLY A 58 -4.16 -7.80 1.41
N ILE A 59 -4.83 -7.07 2.30
CA ILE A 59 -6.00 -6.26 1.94
C ILE A 59 -5.56 -5.10 1.04
N PHE A 60 -6.21 -4.98 -0.12
CA PHE A 60 -5.86 -3.95 -1.11
C PHE A 60 -6.71 -2.69 -1.01
N LYS A 61 -7.98 -2.81 -0.57
CA LYS A 61 -8.93 -1.70 -0.53
C LYS A 61 -9.37 -1.44 0.90
N ILE A 62 -9.21 -0.19 1.33
CA ILE A 62 -9.65 0.31 2.62
C ILE A 62 -10.55 1.52 2.38
N TYR A 63 -11.76 1.47 2.91
CA TYR A 63 -12.67 2.62 2.98
C TYR A 63 -12.72 3.10 4.41
N TYR A 64 -12.76 4.41 4.62
CA TYR A 64 -12.80 4.99 5.95
C TYR A 64 -13.74 6.20 6.00
N VAL A 65 -14.32 6.44 7.17
CA VAL A 65 -15.13 7.63 7.47
C VAL A 65 -14.65 8.22 8.79
N PHE A 66 -14.43 9.54 8.80
CA PHE A 66 -14.12 10.33 10.00
C PHE A 66 -15.11 11.48 10.13
N ASP A 67 -15.31 11.97 11.35
CA ASP A 67 -16.14 13.14 11.60
C ASP A 67 -15.47 14.38 11.00
N LYS A 68 -16.27 15.25 10.33
CA LYS A 68 -15.80 16.40 9.53
C LYS A 68 -14.88 17.39 10.26
N GLU A 69 -14.90 17.40 11.59
CA GLU A 69 -14.13 18.33 12.41
C GLU A 69 -12.71 17.85 12.72
N LYS A 70 -12.37 16.60 12.37
CA LYS A 70 -11.00 16.10 12.48
C LYS A 70 -10.31 16.17 11.12
N ASN A 71 -9.16 16.86 11.08
CA ASN A 71 -8.19 16.68 10.00
C ASN A 71 -7.97 15.18 9.78
N LEU A 72 -7.74 14.78 8.53
CA LEU A 72 -7.51 13.37 8.19
C LEU A 72 -6.47 12.81 9.17
N PRO A 73 -6.77 11.71 9.90
CA PRO A 73 -5.87 11.14 10.90
C PRO A 73 -4.77 10.31 10.24
N ILE A 74 -4.15 10.90 9.23
CA ILE A 74 -2.92 10.46 8.61
C ILE A 74 -1.85 11.41 9.16
N ASN A 75 -0.80 10.85 9.76
CA ASN A 75 0.37 11.66 10.08
C ASN A 75 0.88 12.25 8.76
N GLU A 76 0.72 13.56 8.57
CA GLU A 76 1.46 14.29 7.55
C GLU A 76 2.92 14.25 8.01
N GLY A 77 3.71 13.39 7.39
CA GLY A 77 5.12 13.18 7.74
C GLY A 77 5.97 14.42 7.61
#